data_AF-A0AAV3ZSN5-F1
#
_entry.id   AF-A0AAV3ZSN5-F1
#
_cell.length_a   1.000
_cell.length_b   1.000
_cell.length_c   1.000
_cell.angle_alpha   90.00
_cell.angle_beta   90.00
_cell.angle_gamma   90.00
#
_symmetry.space_group_name_H-M   'P 1'
#
loop_
_entity.id
_entity.type
_entity.pdbx_description
1 polymer ?
#
loop_
_entity_poly.entity_id
_entity_poly.type
_entity_poly.pdbx_seq_one_letter_code
_entity_poly.pdbx_strand_id
1 'polypeptide(L)'
;MGLEELLAEAGGMGRFQVIMVVIIFIGKIFCGWSMFQMTFAGIVPDFHCETDDGPGHEALPSNVTLNSCSVPRNTSDPTSGNLDCVTYNFTGPYKTIMKDFALVCDQSWIKGAVTSIQMGGLMVGCISAGQLGDAVGRWKTNFLFVIILSLSNISAAFSPDWEVFAACRFFIGIGIGQYYT
;
A
#
# COMPACT_ATOMS: atom_id res chain seq x y z
N MET A 1 -0.83 -30.37 37.12
CA MET A 1 -0.56 -30.79 35.74
C MET A 1 -0.08 -29.57 34.99
N GLY A 2 1.24 -29.50 34.77
CA GLY A 2 1.87 -28.38 34.08
C GLY A 2 1.66 -28.46 32.57
N LEU A 3 1.65 -27.32 31.88
CA LEU A 3 1.54 -27.25 30.42
C LEU A 3 2.63 -28.08 29.72
N GLU A 4 3.79 -28.20 30.36
CA GLU A 4 4.94 -28.99 29.91
C GLU A 4 4.72 -30.51 29.95
N GLU A 5 3.92 -31.05 30.89
CA GLU A 5 3.53 -32.47 30.89
C GLU A 5 2.53 -32.76 29.76
N LEU A 6 1.58 -31.84 29.50
CA LEU A 6 0.64 -31.97 28.38
C LEU A 6 1.35 -31.90 27.03
N LEU A 7 2.40 -31.09 26.91
CA LEU A 7 3.25 -31.01 25.71
C LEU A 7 4.14 -32.25 25.51
N ALA A 8 4.55 -32.90 26.60
CA ALA A 8 5.28 -34.16 26.54
C ALA A 8 4.35 -35.34 26.17
N GLU A 9 3.12 -35.37 26.73
CA GLU A 9 2.11 -36.42 26.52
C GLU A 9 1.44 -36.32 25.14
N ALA A 10 1.29 -35.12 24.57
CA ALA A 10 0.79 -34.91 23.21
C ALA A 10 1.80 -35.31 22.11
N GLY A 11 2.98 -35.80 22.48
CA GLY A 11 4.10 -36.07 21.59
C GLY A 11 4.94 -34.82 21.44
N GLY A 12 6.09 -34.78 22.13
CA GLY A 12 7.01 -33.64 22.10
C GLY A 12 7.40 -33.16 20.70
N MET A 13 8.08 -32.01 20.62
CA MET A 13 8.37 -31.27 19.37
C MET A 13 9.16 -32.11 18.35
N GLY A 14 8.46 -32.85 17.49
CA GLY A 14 9.06 -33.65 16.43
C GLY A 14 9.64 -32.77 15.32
N ARG A 15 10.58 -33.32 14.52
CA ARG A 15 11.21 -32.61 13.39
C ARG A 15 10.19 -31.99 12.42
N PHE A 16 9.05 -32.65 12.20
CA PHE A 16 7.97 -32.14 11.35
C PHE A 16 7.24 -30.94 11.96
N GLN A 17 7.07 -30.88 13.28
CA GLN A 17 6.45 -29.75 13.96
C GLN A 17 7.35 -28.52 13.92
N VAL A 18 8.67 -28.71 14.08
CA VAL A 18 9.66 -27.62 13.93
C VAL A 18 9.67 -27.10 12.49
N ILE A 19 9.63 -27.97 11.48
CA ILE A 19 9.56 -27.57 10.07
C ILE A 19 8.28 -26.76 9.80
N MET A 20 7.12 -27.19 10.29
CA MET A 20 5.86 -26.46 10.17
C MET A 20 5.93 -25.07 10.80
N VAL A 21 6.51 -24.96 12.01
CA VAL A 21 6.71 -23.67 12.69
C VAL A 21 7.62 -22.75 11.88
N VAL A 22 8.74 -23.27 11.36
CA VAL A 22 9.66 -22.48 10.52
C VAL A 22 8.98 -21.99 9.24
N ILE A 23 8.19 -22.83 8.57
CA ILE A 23 7.43 -22.44 7.37
C ILE A 23 6.42 -21.33 7.69
N ILE A 24 5.71 -21.42 8.82
CA ILE A 24 4.75 -20.39 9.24
C ILE A 24 5.48 -19.06 9.54
N PHE A 25 6.63 -19.12 10.22
CA PHE A 25 7.43 -17.92 10.51
C PHE A 25 7.95 -17.24 9.25
N ILE A 26 8.40 -18.01 8.26
CA ILE A 26 8.81 -17.48 6.95
C ILE A 26 7.62 -16.79 6.27
N GLY A 27 6.43 -17.42 6.27
CA GLY A 27 5.21 -16.80 5.75
C GLY A 27 4.87 -15.48 6.44
N LYS A 28 5.10 -15.37 7.77
CA LYS A 28 4.91 -14.12 8.51
C LYS A 28 5.88 -13.01 8.09
N ILE A 29 7.12 -13.36 7.76
CA ILE A 29 8.11 -12.40 7.23
C ILE A 29 7.65 -11.86 5.87
N PHE A 30 7.13 -12.72 4.98
CA PHE A 30 6.59 -12.29 3.69
C PHE A 30 5.36 -11.37 3.84
N CYS A 31 4.46 -11.65 4.79
CA CYS A 31 3.35 -10.75 5.11
C CYS A 31 3.84 -9.39 5.65
N GLY A 32 4.87 -9.39 6.50
CA GLY A 32 5.51 -8.17 6.99
C GLY A 32 6.16 -7.35 5.86
N TRP A 33 6.80 -8.02 4.90
CA TRP A 33 7.36 -7.39 3.70
C TRP A 33 6.28 -6.70 2.86
N SER A 34 5.10 -7.31 2.73
CA SER A 34 3.96 -6.73 2.00
C SER A 34 3.46 -5.42 2.64
N MET A 35 3.42 -5.34 3.98
CA MET A 35 3.14 -4.10 4.70
C MET A 35 4.24 -3.05 4.49
N PHE A 36 5.51 -3.46 4.54
CA PHE A 36 6.65 -2.57 4.35
C PHE A 36 6.68 -1.92 2.96
N GLN A 37 6.22 -2.64 1.93
CA GLN A 37 6.17 -2.14 0.56
C GLN A 37 5.31 -0.86 0.40
N MET A 38 4.30 -0.65 1.26
CA MET A 38 3.46 0.56 1.21
C MET A 38 4.24 1.84 1.51
N THR A 39 5.22 1.76 2.42
CA THR A 39 6.04 2.93 2.76
C THR A 39 6.79 3.43 1.53
N PHE A 40 7.35 2.52 0.72
CA PHE A 40 8.08 2.90 -0.50
C PHE A 40 7.16 3.29 -1.65
N ALA A 41 6.02 2.62 -1.80
CA ALA A 41 5.01 3.01 -2.78
C ALA A 41 4.40 4.39 -2.49
N GLY A 42 4.43 4.82 -1.23
CA GLY A 42 3.92 6.09 -0.74
C GLY A 42 4.86 7.29 -0.91
N ILE A 43 6.09 7.11 -1.40
CA ILE A 43 7.00 8.24 -1.64
C ILE A 43 6.51 9.03 -2.86
N VAL A 44 6.32 10.34 -2.71
CA VAL A 44 6.09 11.25 -3.85
C VAL A 44 7.47 11.59 -4.41
N PRO A 45 7.80 11.26 -5.67
CA PRO A 45 9.02 11.74 -6.29
C PRO A 45 8.90 13.23 -6.59
N ASP A 46 10.03 13.93 -6.66
CA ASP A 46 10.04 15.34 -7.02
C ASP A 46 9.41 15.53 -8.41
N PHE A 47 8.51 16.50 -8.52
CA PHE A 47 7.78 16.80 -9.74
C PHE A 47 7.92 18.26 -10.13
N HIS A 48 8.04 18.50 -11.43
CA HIS A 48 7.97 19.82 -12.02
C HIS A 48 6.59 20.02 -12.64
N CYS A 49 6.03 21.20 -12.40
CA CYS A 49 4.85 21.66 -13.08
C CYS A 49 5.22 22.24 -14.45
N GLU A 50 4.53 21.80 -15.49
CA GLU A 50 4.61 22.38 -16.83
C GLU A 50 3.34 23.19 -17.08
N THR A 51 3.49 24.52 -17.20
CA THR A 51 2.39 25.45 -17.46
C THR A 51 2.33 25.76 -18.96
N ASP A 52 1.11 25.81 -19.51
CA ASP A 52 0.86 26.28 -20.88
C ASP A 52 0.56 27.79 -20.82
N ASP A 53 1.55 28.59 -20.46
CA ASP A 53 1.46 30.04 -20.66
C ASP A 53 1.77 30.31 -22.13
N GLY A 54 0.77 30.81 -22.86
CA GLY A 54 0.84 31.07 -24.31
C GLY A 54 2.04 31.91 -24.77
N PRO A 55 2.19 32.11 -26.09
CA PRO A 55 3.43 32.62 -26.68
C PRO A 55 3.73 34.05 -26.19
N GLY A 56 4.72 34.20 -25.30
CA GLY A 56 5.15 35.51 -24.80
C GLY A 56 5.74 35.54 -23.39
N HIS A 57 5.65 34.47 -22.60
CA HIS A 57 6.24 34.42 -21.25
C HIS A 57 7.53 33.58 -21.22
N GLU A 58 8.56 34.09 -20.53
CA GLU A 58 9.78 33.34 -20.25
C GLU A 58 9.45 32.09 -19.42
N ALA A 59 10.03 30.94 -19.78
CA ALA A 59 9.86 29.72 -19.01
C ALA A 59 10.27 29.96 -17.55
N LEU A 60 9.35 29.70 -16.61
CA LEU A 60 9.63 29.89 -15.19
C LEU A 60 10.84 29.04 -14.77
N PRO A 61 11.76 29.58 -13.94
CA PRO A 61 12.92 28.82 -13.50
C PRO A 61 12.50 27.55 -12.76
N SER A 62 13.18 26.43 -13.05
CA SER A 62 12.85 25.09 -12.53
C SER A 62 12.80 24.99 -11.00
N ASN A 63 13.45 25.93 -10.29
CA ASN A 63 13.43 26.03 -8.84
C ASN A 63 12.06 26.49 -8.28
N VAL A 64 11.24 27.17 -9.09
CA VAL A 64 9.92 27.71 -8.70
C VAL A 64 8.81 26.71 -9.02
N THR A 65 9.00 25.86 -10.03
CA THR A 65 8.04 24.83 -10.45
C THR A 65 8.21 23.50 -9.70
N LEU A 66 9.22 23.39 -8.83
CA LEU A 66 9.51 22.18 -8.07
C LEU A 66 8.49 21.96 -6.95
N ASN A 67 7.89 20.78 -6.90
CA ASN A 67 6.95 20.33 -5.87
C ASN A 67 5.78 21.30 -5.59
N SER A 68 5.42 22.12 -6.58
CA SER A 68 4.44 23.19 -6.44
C SER A 68 3.21 22.91 -7.29
N CYS A 69 2.04 23.15 -6.70
CA CYS A 69 0.72 22.85 -7.27
C CYS A 69 0.11 24.01 -8.04
N SER A 70 0.46 25.21 -7.60
CA SER A 70 0.13 26.45 -8.25
C SER A 70 1.40 27.27 -8.31
N VAL A 71 1.65 27.90 -9.45
CA VAL A 71 2.90 28.62 -9.71
C VAL A 71 2.54 30.07 -10.02
N PRO A 72 3.30 31.07 -9.52
CA PRO A 72 3.05 32.46 -9.85
C PRO A 72 3.19 32.71 -11.36
N ARG A 73 2.24 33.44 -11.96
CA ARG A 73 2.24 33.78 -13.39
C ARG A 73 3.43 34.62 -13.83
N ASN A 74 3.93 35.48 -12.94
CA ASN A 74 5.14 36.27 -13.13
C ASN A 74 5.89 36.37 -11.80
N THR A 75 7.20 36.11 -11.80
CA THR A 75 8.06 36.26 -10.60
C THR A 75 8.36 37.72 -10.26
N SER A 76 8.16 38.63 -11.21
CA SER A 76 8.42 40.07 -11.08
C SER A 76 7.22 40.90 -10.65
N ASP A 77 5.99 40.35 -10.72
CA ASP A 77 4.76 41.06 -10.40
C ASP A 77 3.89 40.27 -9.40
N PRO A 78 3.84 40.68 -8.11
CA PRO A 78 3.09 39.98 -7.08
C PRO A 78 1.56 40.11 -7.21
N THR A 79 1.07 40.90 -8.18
CA THR A 79 -0.38 41.03 -8.46
C THR A 79 -0.86 40.10 -9.57
N SER A 80 0.06 39.44 -10.28
CA SER A 80 -0.29 38.41 -11.25
C SER A 80 -0.77 37.16 -10.49
N GLY A 81 -2.02 36.76 -10.68
CA GLY A 81 -2.61 35.60 -10.00
C GLY A 81 -1.85 34.29 -10.25
N ASN A 82 -2.17 33.25 -9.50
CA ASN A 82 -1.52 31.94 -9.67
C ASN A 82 -2.08 31.19 -10.90
N LEU A 83 -1.21 30.46 -11.62
CA LEU A 83 -1.64 29.43 -12.56
C LEU A 83 -1.72 28.07 -11.87
N ASP A 84 -2.75 27.33 -12.23
CA ASP A 84 -2.87 25.92 -11.90
C ASP A 84 -2.05 25.08 -12.90
N CYS A 85 -1.37 24.09 -12.35
CA CYS A 85 -0.56 23.15 -13.11
C CYS A 85 -1.44 22.17 -13.88
N VAL A 86 -1.30 22.18 -15.21
CA VAL A 86 -2.03 21.25 -16.09
C VAL A 86 -1.31 19.91 -16.20
N THR A 87 0.03 19.94 -16.27
CA THR A 87 0.84 18.72 -16.46
C THR A 87 1.96 18.64 -15.43
N TYR A 88 2.14 17.46 -14.84
CA TYR A 88 3.21 17.18 -13.87
C TYR A 88 4.26 16.26 -14.50
N ASN A 89 5.51 16.73 -14.56
CA ASN A 89 6.64 15.96 -15.04
C ASN A 89 7.49 15.47 -13.85
N PHE A 90 7.46 14.17 -13.56
CA PHE A 90 8.15 13.59 -12.41
C PHE A 90 9.61 13.29 -12.71
N THR A 91 10.52 13.96 -11.99
CA THR A 91 11.97 13.79 -12.15
C THR A 91 12.46 12.67 -11.25
N GLY A 92 12.65 11.49 -11.84
CA GLY A 92 13.23 10.36 -11.12
C GLY A 92 13.13 9.03 -11.88
N PRO A 93 14.12 8.13 -11.72
CA PRO A 93 14.13 6.81 -12.34
C PRO A 93 13.10 5.83 -11.72
N TYR A 94 12.43 6.23 -10.63
CA TYR A 94 11.52 5.38 -9.89
C TYR A 94 10.12 5.39 -10.52
N LYS A 95 9.57 4.21 -10.80
CA LYS A 95 8.15 4.03 -11.12
C LYS A 95 7.41 3.75 -9.82
N THR A 96 6.59 4.69 -9.39
CA THR A 96 5.71 4.51 -8.23
C THR A 96 4.27 4.58 -8.69
N ILE A 97 3.40 3.85 -7.98
CA ILE A 97 1.94 3.89 -8.20
C ILE A 97 1.42 5.34 -8.15
N MET A 98 2.08 6.19 -7.38
CA MET A 98 1.73 7.60 -7.22
C MET A 98 2.18 8.46 -8.41
N LYS A 99 3.23 8.05 -9.13
CA LYS A 99 3.66 8.64 -10.40
C LYS A 99 2.71 8.25 -11.54
N ASP A 100 2.28 6.98 -11.59
CA ASP A 100 1.41 6.48 -12.67
C ASP A 100 0.02 7.12 -12.63
N PHE A 101 -0.47 7.47 -11.45
CA PHE A 101 -1.80 8.07 -11.29
C PHE A 101 -1.78 9.59 -11.03
N ALA A 102 -0.60 10.24 -11.07
CA ALA A 102 -0.43 11.68 -10.88
C ALA A 102 -1.17 12.27 -9.65
N LEU A 103 -1.17 11.57 -8.51
CA LEU A 103 -1.88 11.99 -7.30
C LEU A 103 -1.12 13.03 -6.49
N VAL A 104 -1.04 14.22 -7.04
CA VAL A 104 -0.32 15.34 -6.45
C VAL A 104 -1.31 16.43 -6.06
N CYS A 105 -0.94 17.26 -5.08
CA CYS A 105 -1.69 18.45 -4.70
C CYS A 105 -3.08 18.15 -4.13
N ASP A 106 -4.13 18.25 -4.96
CA ASP A 106 -5.51 17.99 -4.58
C ASP A 106 -5.76 16.52 -4.23
N GLN A 107 -5.00 15.59 -4.82
CA GLN A 107 -5.18 14.15 -4.63
C GLN A 107 -4.21 13.52 -3.60
N SER A 108 -3.50 14.34 -2.84
CA SER A 108 -2.57 13.88 -1.79
C SER A 108 -3.25 13.04 -0.69
N TRP A 109 -4.55 13.26 -0.44
CA TRP A 109 -5.34 12.52 0.55
C TRP A 109 -5.50 11.03 0.22
N ILE A 110 -5.41 10.65 -1.05
CA ILE A 110 -5.65 9.27 -1.49
C ILE A 110 -4.57 8.32 -0.94
N LYS A 111 -3.32 8.78 -0.73
CA LYS A 111 -2.30 7.97 -0.05
C LYS A 111 -2.75 7.54 1.36
N GLY A 112 -3.27 8.51 2.10
CA GLY A 112 -3.84 8.28 3.43
C GLY A 112 -5.06 7.38 3.36
N ALA A 113 -5.94 7.59 2.38
CA ALA A 113 -7.14 6.80 2.18
C ALA A 113 -6.85 5.32 1.85
N VAL A 114 -5.88 5.02 0.98
CA VAL A 114 -5.52 3.62 0.67
C VAL A 114 -4.98 2.90 1.91
N THR A 115 -4.17 3.60 2.72
CA THR A 115 -3.64 3.05 3.97
C THR A 115 -4.75 2.81 4.99
N SER A 116 -5.68 3.75 5.15
CA SER A 116 -6.81 3.61 6.08
C SER A 116 -7.77 2.51 5.63
N ILE A 117 -8.04 2.38 4.34
CA ILE A 117 -8.81 1.27 3.75
C ILE A 117 -8.14 -0.07 4.05
N GLN A 118 -6.82 -0.18 3.88
CA GLN A 118 -6.10 -1.40 4.21
C GLN A 118 -6.19 -1.76 5.71
N MET A 119 -6.09 -0.77 6.60
CA MET A 119 -6.28 -0.98 8.04
C MET A 119 -7.73 -1.36 8.38
N GLY A 120 -8.71 -0.77 7.70
CA GLY A 120 -10.11 -1.16 7.80
C GLY A 120 -10.32 -2.62 7.39
N GLY A 121 -9.71 -3.04 6.27
CA GLY A 121 -9.70 -4.44 5.83
C GLY A 121 -9.06 -5.37 6.87
N LEU A 122 -7.96 -4.95 7.50
CA LEU A 122 -7.31 -5.72 8.57
C LEU A 122 -8.23 -5.92 9.78
N MET A 123 -8.98 -4.90 10.19
CA MET A 123 -9.95 -5.01 11.28
C MET A 123 -11.05 -6.05 10.96
N VAL A 124 -11.60 -6.00 9.74
CA VAL A 124 -12.58 -6.98 9.27
C VAL A 124 -11.96 -8.38 9.20
N GLY A 125 -10.72 -8.48 8.76
CA GLY A 125 -9.91 -9.71 8.76
C GLY A 125 -9.82 -10.34 10.15
N CYS A 126 -9.42 -9.58 11.18
CA CYS A 126 -9.30 -10.11 12.55
C CYS A 126 -10.63 -10.62 13.11
N ILE A 127 -11.74 -9.91 12.87
CA ILE A 127 -13.08 -10.33 13.35
C ILE A 127 -13.53 -11.60 12.65
N SER A 128 -13.38 -11.65 11.33
CA SER A 128 -13.73 -12.84 10.53
C SER A 128 -12.80 -14.02 10.82
N ALA A 129 -11.55 -13.78 11.20
CA ALA A 129 -10.59 -14.81 11.58
C ALA A 129 -11.02 -15.65 12.78
N GLY A 130 -11.53 -15.01 13.82
CA GLY A 130 -12.04 -15.71 14.99
C GLY A 130 -13.20 -16.64 14.60
N GLN A 131 -14.19 -16.11 13.88
CA GLN A 131 -15.39 -16.87 13.53
C GLN A 131 -15.13 -18.01 12.54
N LEU A 132 -14.34 -17.76 11.49
CA LEU A 132 -14.00 -18.79 10.49
C LEU A 132 -12.97 -19.80 11.00
N GLY A 133 -12.11 -19.42 11.95
CA GLY A 133 -11.14 -20.31 12.59
C GLY A 133 -11.84 -21.44 13.34
N ASP A 134 -12.90 -21.10 14.06
CA ASP A 134 -13.68 -22.04 14.87
C ASP A 134 -14.60 -22.94 14.03
N ALA A 135 -15.13 -22.43 12.90
CA ALA A 135 -16.09 -23.16 12.06
C ALA A 135 -15.45 -24.12 11.02
N VAL A 136 -14.37 -23.70 10.37
CA VAL A 136 -13.81 -24.41 9.18
C VAL A 136 -12.52 -25.18 9.51
N GLY A 137 -11.92 -24.90 10.67
CA GLY A 137 -10.68 -25.50 11.15
C GLY A 137 -9.43 -24.71 10.73
N ARG A 138 -8.50 -24.55 11.69
CA ARG A 138 -7.38 -23.59 11.64
C ARG A 138 -6.47 -23.72 10.40
N TRP A 139 -6.20 -24.94 9.94
CA TRP A 139 -5.34 -25.19 8.77
C TRP A 139 -6.02 -24.79 7.44
N LYS A 140 -7.30 -25.12 7.27
CA LYS A 140 -8.04 -24.83 6.02
C LYS A 140 -8.31 -23.34 5.87
N THR A 141 -8.69 -22.71 6.98
CA THR A 141 -8.88 -21.25 7.04
C THR A 141 -7.59 -20.54 6.65
N ASN A 142 -6.43 -20.90 7.23
CA ASN A 142 -5.17 -20.26 6.86
C ASN A 142 -4.87 -20.36 5.35
N PHE A 143 -5.01 -21.56 4.76
CA PHE A 143 -4.73 -21.76 3.34
C PHE A 143 -5.65 -20.94 2.42
N LEU A 144 -6.94 -20.80 2.77
CA LEU A 144 -7.91 -20.03 2.01
C LEU A 144 -7.56 -18.53 1.97
N PHE A 145 -7.14 -17.96 3.10
CA PHE A 145 -6.77 -16.53 3.18
C PHE A 145 -5.45 -16.24 2.47
N VAL A 146 -4.50 -17.19 2.43
CA VAL A 146 -3.28 -17.08 1.59
C VAL A 146 -3.62 -17.01 0.11
N ILE A 147 -4.58 -17.82 -0.35
CA ILE A 147 -5.02 -17.79 -1.75
C ILE A 147 -5.63 -16.43 -2.08
N ILE A 148 -6.53 -15.92 -1.23
CA ILE A 148 -7.14 -14.59 -1.41
C ILE A 148 -6.05 -13.51 -1.46
N LEU A 149 -5.12 -13.51 -0.50
CA LEU A 149 -4.01 -12.56 -0.44
C LEU A 149 -3.16 -12.58 -1.72
N SER A 150 -2.83 -13.78 -2.22
CA SER A 150 -1.99 -13.96 -3.40
C SER A 150 -2.69 -13.45 -4.66
N LEU A 151 -3.96 -13.79 -4.83
CA LEU A 151 -4.77 -13.33 -5.96
C LEU A 151 -4.92 -11.80 -5.94
N SER A 152 -5.20 -11.21 -4.78
CA SER A 152 -5.33 -9.76 -4.66
C SER A 152 -4.02 -9.01 -4.91
N ASN A 153 -2.86 -9.58 -4.56
CA ASN A 153 -1.56 -8.99 -4.91
C ASN A 153 -1.28 -9.02 -6.41
N ILE A 154 -1.63 -10.11 -7.09
CA ILE A 154 -1.49 -10.21 -8.55
C ILE A 154 -2.43 -9.19 -9.21
N SER A 155 -3.69 -9.10 -8.78
CA SER A 155 -4.64 -8.12 -9.30
C SER A 155 -4.18 -6.67 -9.06
N ALA A 156 -3.57 -6.39 -7.91
CA ALA A 156 -2.99 -5.07 -7.62
C ALA A 156 -1.81 -4.71 -8.54
N ALA A 157 -1.15 -5.69 -9.16
CA ALA A 157 -0.08 -5.42 -10.13
C ALA A 157 -0.61 -5.00 -11.51
N PHE A 158 -1.85 -5.42 -11.85
CA PHE A 158 -2.49 -5.10 -13.12
C PHE A 158 -3.49 -3.94 -13.04
N SER A 159 -3.63 -3.28 -11.89
CA SER A 159 -4.65 -2.24 -11.69
C SER A 159 -4.33 -0.98 -12.51
N PRO A 160 -5.21 -0.56 -13.45
CA PRO A 160 -5.04 0.64 -14.26
C PRO A 160 -5.64 1.90 -13.62
N ASP A 161 -6.32 1.77 -12.47
CA ASP A 161 -6.98 2.86 -11.73
C ASP A 161 -6.70 2.77 -10.23
N TRP A 162 -6.71 3.92 -9.55
CA TRP A 162 -6.48 4.01 -8.10
C TRP A 162 -7.59 3.36 -7.27
N GLU A 163 -8.83 3.35 -7.77
CA GLU A 163 -9.99 2.72 -7.12
C GLU A 163 -9.83 1.20 -7.05
N VAL A 164 -9.42 0.59 -8.18
CA VAL A 164 -9.17 -0.86 -8.26
C VAL A 164 -8.00 -1.23 -7.37
N PHE A 165 -6.97 -0.39 -7.32
CA PHE A 165 -5.84 -0.57 -6.40
C PHE A 165 -6.29 -0.51 -4.93
N ALA A 166 -7.13 0.46 -4.55
CA ALA A 166 -7.67 0.58 -3.20
C ALA A 166 -8.54 -0.62 -2.81
N ALA A 167 -9.38 -1.10 -3.72
CA ALA A 167 -10.19 -2.30 -3.51
C ALA A 167 -9.31 -3.56 -3.31
N CYS A 168 -8.29 -3.75 -4.15
CA CYS A 168 -7.33 -4.86 -3.97
C CYS A 168 -6.64 -4.78 -2.61
N ARG A 169 -6.27 -3.58 -2.16
CA ARG A 169 -5.63 -3.32 -0.85
C ARG A 169 -6.53 -3.64 0.33
N PHE A 170 -7.84 -3.43 0.21
CA PHE A 170 -8.81 -3.84 1.22
C PHE A 170 -8.81 -5.36 1.42
N PHE A 171 -8.87 -6.13 0.32
CA PHE A 171 -8.82 -7.60 0.39
C PHE A 171 -7.47 -8.13 0.88
N ILE A 172 -6.37 -7.48 0.51
CA ILE A 172 -5.05 -7.76 1.07
C ILE A 172 -5.05 -7.53 2.59
N GLY A 173 -5.65 -6.43 3.06
CA GLY A 173 -5.83 -6.15 4.48
C GLY A 173 -6.56 -7.27 5.23
N ILE A 174 -7.67 -7.77 4.67
CA ILE A 174 -8.42 -8.91 5.22
C ILE A 174 -7.54 -10.16 5.32
N GLY A 175 -6.82 -10.49 4.24
CA GLY A 175 -5.88 -11.62 4.20
C GLY A 175 -4.80 -11.55 5.27
N ILE A 176 -4.25 -10.35 5.50
CA ILE A 176 -3.21 -10.10 6.50
C ILE A 176 -3.75 -10.22 7.93
N GLY A 177 -4.94 -9.68 8.22
CA GLY A 177 -5.55 -9.74 9.56
C GLY A 177 -5.74 -11.17 10.07
N GLN A 178 -6.15 -12.08 9.17
CA GLN A 178 -6.27 -13.50 9.48
C GLN A 178 -4.92 -14.15 9.80
N TYR A 179 -3.87 -13.80 9.08
CA TYR A 179 -2.53 -14.38 9.27
C TYR A 179 -1.92 -14.05 10.64
N TYR A 180 -2.37 -12.94 11.26
CA TYR A 180 -1.91 -12.53 12.58
C TYR A 180 -2.65 -13.23 13.74
N THR A 181 -3.81 -13.86 13.49
CA THR A 181 -4.67 -14.52 14.50
C THR A 181 -4.48 -16.05 14.51
#